data_AF-A0A3N5I774-F1
#
_entry.id   AF-A0A3N5I774-F1
#
_cell.length_a   1.000
_cell.length_b   1.000
_cell.length_c   1.000
_cell.angle_alpha   90.00
_cell.angle_beta   90.00
_cell.angle_gamma   90.00
#
_symmetry.space_group_name_H-M   'P 1'
#
loop_
_entity.id
_entity.type
_entity.pdbx_description
1 polymer ?
#
loop_
_entity_poly.entity_id
_entity_poly.type
_entity_poly.pdbx_seq_one_letter_code
_entity_poly.pdbx_strand_id
1 'polypeptide(L)'
;MVDAGFVCFTKCPPCPREVDTMTQENLIERLMAENEEFRRLRSEHQEYEHELAALHVHPSLSANQHWRMSELKKLKLMAKDRMEAIIRSTRSGVTA
;
A
#
# COMPACT_ATOMS: atom_id res chain seq x y z
N MET A 1 -21.50 9.86 -7.48
CA MET A 1 -20.20 9.85 -8.19
C MET A 1 -19.14 9.35 -7.23
N VAL A 2 -18.88 8.04 -7.22
CA VAL A 2 -17.68 7.51 -6.57
C VAL A 2 -16.65 7.39 -7.68
N ASP A 3 -15.77 8.38 -7.76
CA ASP A 3 -14.75 8.45 -8.80
C ASP A 3 -13.76 7.29 -8.62
N ALA A 4 -13.69 6.46 -9.66
CA ALA A 4 -12.84 5.29 -9.76
C ALA A 4 -11.39 5.73 -10.03
N GLY A 5 -10.69 6.15 -8.98
CA GLY A 5 -9.24 6.38 -8.99
C GLY A 5 -8.41 5.08 -8.90
N PHE A 6 -8.67 4.16 -9.84
CA PHE A 6 -7.74 3.12 -10.32
C PHE A 6 -6.67 3.89 -11.11
N VAL A 7 -5.40 4.11 -10.73
CA VAL A 7 -4.31 3.22 -10.35
C VAL A 7 -3.20 4.15 -9.86
N CYS A 8 -2.63 3.92 -8.68
CA CYS A 8 -1.25 4.36 -8.41
C CYS A 8 -0.47 3.21 -7.78
N PHE A 9 -0.51 2.05 -8.47
CA PHE A 9 0.35 0.91 -8.13
C PHE A 9 1.75 1.07 -8.76
N THR A 10 1.96 2.07 -9.62
CA THR A 10 3.07 2.08 -10.59
C THR A 10 4.27 2.96 -10.24
N LYS A 11 4.43 3.49 -9.02
CA LYS A 11 5.64 4.29 -8.71
C LYS A 11 6.21 4.24 -7.29
N CYS A 12 5.78 3.32 -6.43
CA CYS A 12 6.58 3.06 -5.21
C CYS A 12 7.84 2.27 -5.59
N PRO A 13 9.06 2.76 -5.29
CA PRO A 13 10.24 1.90 -5.32
C PRO A 13 10.01 0.68 -4.42
N PRO A 14 10.38 -0.53 -4.86
CA PRO A 14 9.83 -1.76 -4.33
C PRO A 14 10.27 -1.99 -2.87
N CYS A 15 9.29 -2.05 -1.97
CA CYS A 15 9.45 -2.84 -0.74
C CYS A 15 9.56 -4.31 -1.20
N PRO A 16 10.68 -5.01 -0.92
CA PRO A 16 11.01 -6.29 -1.53
C PRO A 16 10.09 -7.38 -0.96
N ARG A 17 8.93 -7.56 -1.59
CA ARG A 17 8.08 -8.75 -1.48
C ARG A 17 7.39 -8.87 -2.83
N GLU A 18 8.05 -9.59 -3.74
CA GLU A 18 7.50 -10.06 -5.00
C GLU A 18 6.59 -11.25 -4.66
N VAL A 19 5.29 -11.07 -4.88
CA VAL A 19 4.28 -12.12 -4.72
C VAL A 19 3.62 -12.32 -6.07
N ASP A 20 3.48 -13.58 -6.50
CA ASP A 20 2.93 -14.02 -7.79
C ASP A 20 1.77 -13.14 -8.27
N THR A 21 1.98 -12.48 -9.41
CA THR A 21 1.18 -11.34 -9.88
C THR A 21 -0.22 -11.71 -10.38
N MET A 22 -0.36 -12.82 -11.09
CA MET A 22 -1.56 -13.07 -11.91
C MET A 22 -2.82 -13.49 -11.12
N THR A 23 -2.69 -14.13 -9.95
CA THR A 23 -3.83 -14.48 -9.07
C THR A 23 -4.12 -13.40 -8.03
N GLN A 24 -3.13 -12.55 -7.76
CA GLN A 24 -3.20 -11.55 -6.71
C GLN A 24 -4.01 -10.33 -7.17
N GLU A 25 -3.86 -9.91 -8.42
CA GLU A 25 -4.61 -8.79 -8.99
C GLU A 25 -6.13 -9.03 -8.93
N ASN A 26 -6.60 -10.22 -9.31
CA ASN A 26 -8.01 -10.57 -9.26
C ASN A 26 -8.57 -10.63 -7.83
N LEU A 27 -7.74 -11.11 -6.87
CA LEU A 27 -8.11 -11.13 -5.46
C LEU A 27 -8.17 -9.71 -4.86
N ILE A 28 -7.23 -8.85 -5.26
CA ILE A 28 -7.20 -7.44 -4.87
C ILE A 28 -8.45 -6.72 -5.38
N GLU A 29 -8.86 -6.95 -6.62
CA GLU A 29 -10.08 -6.35 -7.17
C GLU A 29 -11.33 -6.78 -6.40
N ARG A 30 -11.45 -8.07 -6.08
CA ARG A 30 -12.54 -8.58 -5.23
C ARG A 30 -12.50 -7.99 -3.83
N LEU A 31 -11.33 -7.97 -3.19
CA LEU A 31 -11.16 -7.38 -1.86
C LEU A 31 -11.46 -5.88 -1.84
N MET A 32 -11.13 -5.14 -2.91
CA MET A 32 -11.49 -3.73 -3.04
C MET A 32 -13.01 -3.51 -3.13
N ALA A 33 -13.75 -4.48 -3.69
CA ALA A 33 -15.20 -4.43 -3.80
C ALA A 33 -15.93 -4.96 -2.55
N GLU A 34 -15.41 -6.02 -1.94
CA GLU A 34 -16.02 -6.73 -0.81
C GLU A 34 -15.55 -6.20 0.56
N ASN A 35 -14.36 -5.60 0.65
CA ASN A 35 -13.72 -5.25 1.92
C ASN A 35 -13.32 -3.75 1.98
N GLU A 36 -14.11 -2.98 2.75
CA GLU A 36 -13.86 -1.55 2.98
C GLU A 36 -12.55 -1.28 3.72
N GLU A 37 -12.06 -2.20 4.55
CA GLU A 37 -10.79 -2.08 5.25
C GLU A 37 -9.62 -2.09 4.27
N PHE A 38 -9.66 -2.98 3.27
CA PHE A 38 -8.66 -3.02 2.21
C PHE A 38 -8.62 -1.70 1.43
N ARG A 39 -9.80 -1.13 1.15
CA ARG A 39 -9.91 0.19 0.51
C ARG A 39 -9.31 1.31 1.35
N ARG A 40 -9.53 1.30 2.67
CA ARG A 40 -8.94 2.29 3.61
C ARG A 40 -7.42 2.17 3.67
N LEU A 41 -6.89 0.95 3.82
CA LEU A 41 -5.45 0.68 3.83
C LEU A 41 -4.76 1.17 2.54
N ARG A 42 -5.45 1.03 1.40
CA ARG A 42 -4.98 1.54 0.11
C ARG A 42 -4.93 3.06 0.07
N SER A 43 -5.95 3.73 0.62
CA SER A 43 -5.96 5.19 0.74
C SER A 43 -4.85 5.69 1.68
N GLU A 44 -4.69 5.08 2.86
CA GLU A 44 -3.60 5.40 3.79
C GLU A 44 -2.24 5.22 3.12
N HIS A 45 -2.04 4.14 2.37
CA HIS A 45 -0.80 3.90 1.63
C HIS A 45 -0.51 5.00 0.60
N GLN A 46 -1.53 5.54 -0.08
CA GLN A 46 -1.39 6.69 -0.98
C GLN A 46 -1.05 7.98 -0.24
N GLU A 47 -1.64 8.18 0.93
CA GLU A 47 -1.36 9.36 1.76
C GLU A 47 0.10 9.37 2.23
N TYR A 48 0.60 8.22 2.71
CA TYR A 48 2.01 8.09 3.09
C TYR A 48 2.98 8.26 1.91
N GLU A 49 2.59 7.86 0.70
CA GLU A 49 3.35 8.12 -0.53
C GLU A 49 3.42 9.60 -0.86
N HIS A 50 2.29 10.30 -0.75
CA HIS A 50 2.22 11.73 -1.03
C HIS A 50 3.09 12.52 -0.02
N GLU A 51 3.03 12.14 1.25
CA GLU A 51 3.92 12.71 2.28
C GLU A 51 5.39 12.40 1.99
N LEU A 52 5.74 11.16 1.62
CA LEU A 52 7.12 10.83 1.24
C LEU A 52 7.60 11.62 0.02
N ALA A 53 6.76 11.78 -1.00
CA ALA A 53 7.09 12.54 -2.20
C ALA A 53 7.33 14.02 -1.88
N ALA A 54 6.49 14.62 -1.04
CA ALA A 54 6.67 15.99 -0.56
C ALA A 54 8.01 16.18 0.18
N LEU A 55 8.43 15.17 0.95
CA LEU A 55 9.74 15.18 1.59
C LEU A 55 10.88 14.95 0.58
N HIS A 56 10.70 14.06 -0.39
CA HIS A 56 11.73 13.71 -1.39
C HIS A 56 12.01 14.83 -2.41
N VAL A 57 11.08 15.77 -2.59
CA VAL A 57 11.27 16.96 -3.46
C VAL A 57 12.43 17.83 -2.97
N HIS A 58 12.79 17.78 -1.69
CA HIS A 58 13.94 18.50 -1.15
C HIS A 58 15.19 17.60 -1.09
N PRO A 59 16.20 17.80 -1.94
CA PRO A 59 17.41 16.96 -1.95
C PRO A 59 18.31 17.15 -0.72
N SER A 60 18.11 18.20 0.08
CA SER A 60 18.85 18.48 1.30
C SER A 60 17.99 18.18 2.54
N LEU A 61 17.83 16.90 2.86
CA LEU A 61 17.02 16.48 4.00
C LEU A 61 17.81 16.61 5.31
N SER A 62 17.28 17.42 6.21
CA SER A 62 17.76 17.52 7.59
C SER A 62 17.53 16.20 8.33
N ALA A 63 18.26 15.94 9.44
CA ALA A 63 18.11 14.72 10.25
C ALA A 63 16.66 14.43 10.67
N ASN A 64 15.88 15.49 10.94
CA ASN A 64 14.45 15.37 11.24
C ASN A 64 13.64 14.83 10.04
N GLN A 65 14.01 15.22 8.82
CA GLN A 65 13.36 14.74 7.59
C GLN A 65 13.72 13.28 7.28
N HIS A 66 14.97 12.86 7.52
CA HIS A 66 15.33 11.45 7.44
C HIS A 66 14.54 10.59 8.45
N TRP A 67 14.33 11.09 9.67
CA TRP A 67 13.49 10.41 10.65
C TRP A 67 12.04 10.29 10.17
N ARG A 68 11.45 11.38 9.66
CA ARG A 68 10.08 11.37 9.10
C ARG A 68 9.94 10.41 7.93
N MET A 69 10.88 10.40 6.99
CA MET A 69 10.86 9.44 5.88
C MET A 69 10.98 7.99 6.36
N SER A 70 11.80 7.73 7.39
CA SER A 70 11.94 6.39 7.96
C SER A 70 10.65 5.92 8.63
N GLU A 71 9.96 6.83 9.34
CA GLU A 71 8.66 6.54 9.94
C GLU A 71 7.59 6.31 8.87
N LEU A 72 7.53 7.15 7.83
CA LEU A 72 6.60 6.97 6.71
C LEU A 72 6.84 5.66 5.96
N LYS A 73 8.10 5.28 5.75
CA LYS A 73 8.45 4.00 5.15
C LYS A 73 7.97 2.82 6.00
N LYS A 74 8.02 2.95 7.33
CA LYS A 74 7.51 1.95 8.27
C LYS A 74 5.99 1.88 8.24
N LEU A 75 5.29 3.01 8.22
CA LEU A 75 3.82 3.06 8.09
C LEU A 75 3.36 2.43 6.78
N LYS A 76 4.02 2.75 5.66
CA LYS A 76 3.77 2.07 4.38
C LYS A 76 3.99 0.57 4.45
N LEU A 77 5.07 0.13 5.12
CA LEU A 77 5.34 -1.30 5.29
C LEU A 77 4.24 -1.97 6.11
N MET A 78 3.77 -1.34 7.18
CA MET A 78 2.65 -1.84 8.00
C MET A 78 1.34 -1.89 7.21
N ALA A 79 1.02 -0.88 6.41
CA ALA A 79 -0.15 -0.88 5.56
C ALA A 79 -0.07 -2.01 4.51
N LYS A 80 1.11 -2.22 3.90
CA LYS A 80 1.36 -3.35 3.00
C LYS A 80 1.21 -4.70 3.70
N ASP A 81 1.75 -4.84 4.90
CA ASP A 81 1.67 -6.07 5.69
C ASP A 81 0.21 -6.41 6.05
N ARG A 82 -0.60 -5.40 6.39
CA ARG A 82 -2.06 -5.57 6.60
C ARG A 82 -2.78 -5.98 5.33
N MET A 83 -2.48 -5.35 4.18
CA MET A 83 -3.06 -5.77 2.89
C MET A 83 -2.70 -7.22 2.57
N GLU A 84 -1.44 -7.62 2.79
CA GLU A 84 -0.96 -8.99 2.59
C GLU A 84 -1.63 -9.98 3.55
N ALA A 85 -1.84 -9.60 4.81
CA ALA A 85 -2.54 -10.42 5.80
C ALA A 85 -4.00 -10.68 5.40
N ILE A 86 -4.69 -9.67 4.85
CA ILE A 86 -6.05 -9.84 4.31
C ILE A 86 -6.03 -10.80 3.13
N ILE A 87 -5.15 -10.57 2.14
CA ILE A 87 -4.97 -11.45 0.96
C ILE A 87 -4.68 -12.89 1.39
N ARG A 88 -3.78 -13.07 2.35
CA ARG A 88 -3.41 -14.38 2.89
C ARG A 88 -4.61 -15.04 3.57
N SER A 89 -5.35 -14.29 4.38
CA SER A 89 -6.54 -14.80 5.06
C SER A 89 -7.64 -15.21 4.09
N THR A 90 -7.85 -14.45 3.01
CA THR A 90 -8.81 -14.80 1.95
C THR A 90 -8.36 -16.04 1.18
N ARG A 91 -7.05 -16.17 0.87
CA ARG A 91 -6.50 -17.38 0.22
C ARG A 91 -6.59 -18.62 1.11
N SER A 92 -6.35 -18.47 2.42
CA SER A 92 -6.41 -19.57 3.39
C SER A 92 -7.83 -19.93 3.82
N GLY A 93 -8.76 -18.98 3.78
CA GLY A 93 -10.18 -19.16 4.14
C GLY A 93 -11.07 -19.67 2.99
N VAL A 94 -10.62 -19.57 1.74
CA VAL A 94 -11.31 -20.10 0.52
C VAL A 94 -11.05 -21.61 0.34
N THR A 95 -10.84 -22.34 1.43
CA THR A 95 -10.84 -23.81 1.46
C THR A 95 -11.40 -24.30 2.80
N ALA A 96 -12.72 -24.27 2.94
CA ALA A 96 -13.49 -25.14 3.85
C ALA A 96 -14.95 -25.19 3.37
#